data_AF-A0A7W0ZV80-F1
#
_entry.id   AF-A0A7W0ZV80-F1
#
_cell.length_a   1.000
_cell.length_b   1.000
_cell.length_c   1.000
_cell.angle_alpha   90.00
_cell.angle_beta   90.00
_cell.angle_gamma   90.00
#
_symmetry.space_group_name_H-M   'P 1'
#
loop_
_entity.id
_entity.type
_entity.pdbx_description
1 polymer ?
#
loop_
_entity_poly.entity_id
_entity_poly.type
_entity_poly.pdbx_seq_one_letter_code
_entity_poly.pdbx_strand_id
1 'polypeptide(L)'
;MHDEQKQTFIGLWLLKKLDLKPEEGGLTFPVVLDGELSPLDEPLQQLAVDDLIQINVKKARYELTKKGIKYLGEVIDEASDLVDELDDLEADEAIEEIRERGLDLFRARFLWGWFDGEYDDLVLYQERRGVRPVERMWAFYLTGDDFWREIAKELEGGDGDDDDD
;
A
#
# COMPACT_ATOMS: atom_id res chain seq x y z
N MET A 1 3.67 -11.15 -9.33
CA MET A 1 4.40 -9.98 -8.77
C MET A 1 5.76 -10.43 -8.24
N HIS A 2 6.81 -9.65 -8.46
CA HIS A 2 8.15 -9.90 -7.93
C HIS A 2 8.36 -9.27 -6.54
N ASP A 3 9.26 -9.83 -5.73
CA ASP A 3 9.49 -9.37 -4.35
C ASP A 3 9.99 -7.93 -4.27
N GLU A 4 10.78 -7.46 -5.24
CA GLU A 4 11.20 -6.06 -5.34
C GLU A 4 10.02 -5.09 -5.48
N GLN A 5 8.98 -5.51 -6.21
CA GLN A 5 7.79 -4.71 -6.45
C GLN A 5 6.92 -4.66 -5.18
N LYS A 6 6.76 -5.78 -4.47
CA LYS A 6 6.13 -5.81 -3.14
C LYS A 6 6.86 -4.89 -2.17
N GLN A 7 8.19 -4.98 -2.12
CA GLN A 7 9.01 -4.16 -1.24
C GLN A 7 8.78 -2.67 -1.46
N THR A 8 8.66 -2.26 -2.73
CA THR A 8 8.33 -0.87 -3.09
C THR A 8 6.95 -0.46 -2.54
N PHE A 9 5.92 -1.28 -2.73
CA PHE A 9 4.56 -0.98 -2.25
C PHE A 9 4.43 -0.99 -0.72
N ILE A 10 5.10 -1.92 -0.04
CA ILE A 10 5.21 -1.92 1.43
C ILE A 10 5.89 -0.64 1.89
N GLY A 11 6.95 -0.22 1.19
CA GLY A 11 7.63 1.06 1.42
C GLY A 11 6.67 2.25 1.36
N LEU A 12 5.84 2.34 0.32
CA LEU A 12 4.83 3.41 0.19
C LEU A 12 3.81 3.40 1.33
N TRP A 13 3.34 2.21 1.72
CA TRP A 13 2.43 2.08 2.86
C TRP A 13 3.08 2.61 4.15
N LEU A 14 4.33 2.22 4.43
CA LEU A 14 5.08 2.68 5.61
C LEU A 14 5.34 4.19 5.60
N LEU A 15 5.69 4.76 4.44
CA LEU A 15 5.91 6.19 4.29
C LEU A 15 4.64 6.99 4.59
N LYS A 16 3.49 6.57 4.07
CA LYS A 16 2.18 7.17 4.42
C LYS A 16 1.94 7.13 5.92
N LYS A 17 2.13 5.97 6.55
CA LYS A 17 1.92 5.82 8.00
C LYS A 17 2.87 6.68 8.84
N LEU A 18 4.10 6.91 8.39
CA LEU A 18 5.05 7.79 9.06
C LEU A 18 4.74 9.29 8.89
N ASP A 19 4.07 9.67 7.80
CA ASP A 19 3.72 11.07 7.50
C ASP A 19 2.49 11.55 8.27
N LEU A 20 1.47 10.68 8.35
CA LEU A 20 0.20 10.99 8.98
C LEU A 20 0.32 11.24 10.49
N LYS A 21 -0.57 12.07 11.04
CA LYS A 21 -0.71 12.19 12.49
C LYS A 21 -1.42 10.98 13.07
N PRO A 22 -1.27 10.69 14.38
CA PRO A 22 -1.96 9.58 15.02
C PRO A 22 -3.49 9.61 14.85
N GLU A 23 -4.12 10.78 14.90
CA GLU A 23 -5.55 10.97 14.69
C GLU A 23 -6.02 10.66 13.26
N GLU A 24 -5.10 10.66 12.30
CA GLU A 24 -5.32 10.35 10.88
C GLU A 24 -4.89 8.91 10.54
N GLY A 25 -4.54 8.10 11.56
CA GLY A 25 -4.09 6.73 11.38
C GLY A 25 -2.58 6.57 11.16
N GLY A 26 -1.79 7.61 11.46
CA GLY A 26 -0.33 7.56 11.45
C GLY A 26 0.25 6.64 12.54
N LEU A 27 1.38 6.00 12.22
CA LEU A 27 2.08 5.06 13.08
C LEU A 27 3.51 5.53 13.35
N THR A 28 3.99 5.22 14.55
CA THR A 28 5.40 5.39 14.91
C THR A 28 6.08 4.04 14.93
N PHE A 29 7.21 3.93 14.22
CA PHE A 29 8.03 2.72 14.22
C PHE A 29 9.27 2.90 15.11
N PRO A 30 9.37 2.19 16.25
CA PRO A 30 10.59 2.19 17.05
C PRO A 30 11.75 1.56 16.27
N VAL A 31 12.98 1.88 16.65
CA VAL A 31 14.19 1.27 16.03
C VAL A 31 14.27 -0.23 16.33
N VAL A 32 13.79 -0.65 17.50
CA VAL A 32 13.66 -2.05 17.87
C VAL A 32 12.18 -2.40 17.79
N LEU A 33 11.82 -3.19 16.79
CA LEU A 33 10.44 -3.62 16.56
C LEU A 33 10.04 -4.71 17.56
N ASP A 34 8.78 -4.65 17.99
CA ASP A 34 8.15 -5.76 18.70
C ASP A 34 7.89 -6.93 17.74
N GLY A 35 7.69 -8.14 18.28
CA GLY A 35 7.56 -9.35 17.46
C GLY A 35 6.41 -9.31 16.44
N GLU A 36 5.35 -8.57 16.71
CA GLU A 36 4.23 -8.39 15.77
C GLU A 36 4.59 -7.52 14.56
N LEU A 37 5.66 -6.72 14.66
CA LEU A 37 6.14 -5.82 13.60
C LEU A 37 7.45 -6.31 12.96
N SER A 38 8.01 -7.43 13.41
CA SER A 38 9.29 -7.96 12.87
C SER A 38 9.33 -8.15 11.35
N PRO A 39 8.22 -8.45 10.63
CA PRO A 39 8.27 -8.51 9.17
C PRO A 39 8.65 -7.18 8.49
N LEU A 40 8.52 -6.05 9.20
CA LEU A 40 8.84 -4.72 8.68
C LEU A 40 10.33 -4.35 8.83
N ASP A 41 11.15 -5.20 9.46
CA ASP A 41 12.58 -4.94 9.65
C ASP A 41 13.29 -4.66 8.31
N GLU A 42 13.10 -5.54 7.32
CA GLU A 42 13.71 -5.42 6.00
C GLU A 42 13.14 -4.21 5.20
N PRO A 43 11.82 -4.00 5.11
CA PRO A 43 11.23 -2.76 4.56
C PRO A 43 11.77 -1.47 5.17
N LEU A 44 11.82 -1.35 6.50
CA LEU A 44 12.32 -0.16 7.17
C LEU A 44 13.83 0.02 6.95
N GLN A 45 14.60 -1.06 6.94
CA GLN A 45 16.02 -1.01 6.62
C GLN A 45 16.25 -0.52 5.19
N GLN A 46 15.49 -1.02 4.22
CA GLN A 46 15.60 -0.61 2.83
C GLN A 46 15.25 0.86 2.64
N LEU A 47 14.14 1.33 3.23
CA LEU A 47 13.77 2.76 3.22
C LEU A 47 14.86 3.66 3.83
N ALA A 48 15.56 3.16 4.86
CA ALA A 48 16.67 3.89 5.48
C ALA A 48 17.92 3.91 4.58
N VAL A 49 18.23 2.79 3.90
CA VAL A 49 19.30 2.72 2.89
C VAL A 49 19.03 3.67 1.73
N ASP A 50 17.77 3.78 1.33
CA ASP A 50 17.32 4.67 0.24
C ASP A 50 17.21 6.13 0.68
N ASP A 51 17.56 6.47 1.92
CA ASP A 51 17.50 7.82 2.51
C ASP A 51 16.08 8.41 2.50
N LEU A 52 15.04 7.57 2.53
CA LEU A 52 13.63 8.00 2.62
C LEU A 52 13.19 8.16 4.08
N ILE A 53 13.76 7.36 4.98
CA ILE A 53 13.58 7.49 6.43
C ILE A 53 14.94 7.55 7.12
N GLN A 54 14.96 8.05 8.35
CA GLN A 54 16.16 8.11 9.21
C GLN A 54 15.81 7.79 10.66
N ILE A 55 16.82 7.37 11.42
CA ILE A 55 16.66 7.13 12.86
C ILE A 55 16.79 8.45 13.61
N ASN A 56 15.74 8.84 14.32
CA ASN A 56 15.83 9.87 15.35
C ASN A 56 16.38 9.26 16.64
N VAL A 57 17.69 9.37 16.84
CA VAL A 57 18.40 8.76 18.00
C VAL A 57 17.83 9.22 19.34
N LYS A 58 17.34 10.47 19.45
CA LYS A 58 16.78 10.99 20.71
C LYS A 58 15.44 10.36 21.06
N LYS A 59 14.66 9.99 20.04
CA LYS A 59 13.32 9.40 20.19
C LYS A 59 13.30 7.89 19.98
N ALA A 60 14.43 7.29 19.61
CA ALA A 60 14.57 5.86 19.29
C ALA A 60 13.52 5.34 18.29
N ARG A 61 13.23 6.13 17.26
CA ARG A 61 12.23 5.79 16.22
C ARG A 61 12.65 6.26 14.83
N TYR A 62 12.05 5.67 13.80
CA TYR A 62 12.17 6.13 12.43
C TYR A 62 11.34 7.41 12.19
N GLU A 63 11.86 8.33 11.38
CA GLU A 63 11.17 9.54 10.92
C GLU A 63 11.50 9.77 9.44
N LEU A 64 10.58 10.38 8.69
CA LEU A 64 10.82 10.74 7.28
C LEU A 64 12.00 11.71 7.14
N THR A 65 12.81 11.52 6.10
CA THR A 65 13.77 12.53 5.66
C THR A 65 13.07 13.56 4.77
N LYS A 66 13.77 14.64 4.40
CA LYS A 66 13.27 15.57 3.37
C LYS A 66 13.09 14.89 2.02
N LYS A 67 13.94 13.92 1.69
CA LYS A 67 13.85 13.12 0.47
C LYS A 67 12.63 12.21 0.53
N GLY A 68 12.38 11.57 1.66
CA GLY A 68 11.17 10.77 1.90
C GLY A 68 9.88 11.57 1.74
N ILE A 69 9.80 12.77 2.33
CA ILE A 69 8.65 13.66 2.18
C ILE A 69 8.45 14.05 0.72
N LYS A 70 9.52 14.41 0.00
CA LYS A 70 9.42 14.76 -1.43
C LYS A 70 8.94 13.59 -2.27
N TYR A 71 9.53 12.42 -2.07
CA TYR A 71 9.16 11.19 -2.78
C TYR A 71 7.70 10.81 -2.51
N LEU A 72 7.27 10.88 -1.25
CA LEU A 72 5.88 10.62 -0.88
C LEU A 72 4.92 11.60 -1.57
N GLY A 73 5.27 12.90 -1.59
CA GLY A 73 4.48 13.91 -2.30
C GLY A 73 4.32 13.61 -3.79
N GLU A 74 5.40 13.21 -4.47
CA GLU A 74 5.35 12.83 -5.89
C GLU A 74 4.43 11.63 -6.15
N VAL A 75 4.40 10.67 -5.22
CA VAL A 75 3.52 9.49 -5.33
C VAL A 75 2.06 9.82 -4.97
N ILE A 76 1.84 10.76 -4.05
CA ILE A 76 0.51 11.30 -3.76
C ILE A 76 -0.05 12.01 -4.99
N ASP A 77 0.76 12.84 -5.65
CA ASP A 77 0.36 13.53 -6.89
C ASP A 77 0.01 12.50 -7.98
N GLU A 78 0.84 11.47 -8.18
CA GLU A 78 0.55 10.38 -9.12
C GLU A 78 -0.77 9.66 -8.79
N ALA A 79 -1.02 9.35 -7.52
CA ALA A 79 -2.23 8.67 -7.11
C ALA A 79 -3.48 9.56 -7.26
N SER A 80 -3.35 10.86 -6.94
CA SER A 80 -4.43 11.84 -7.10
C SER A 80 -4.81 11.99 -8.56
N ASP A 81 -3.82 12.17 -9.44
CA ASP A 81 -4.04 12.29 -10.89
C ASP A 81 -4.71 11.02 -11.45
N LEU A 82 -4.29 9.83 -11.00
CA LEU A 82 -4.92 8.57 -11.40
C LEU A 82 -6.38 8.46 -10.94
N VAL A 83 -6.69 8.89 -9.71
CA VAL A 83 -8.06 8.87 -9.18
C VAL A 83 -8.94 9.86 -9.94
N ASP A 84 -8.49 11.11 -10.05
CA ASP A 84 -9.24 12.19 -10.72
C ASP A 84 -9.53 11.88 -12.20
N GLU A 85 -8.73 11.04 -12.85
CA GLU A 85 -8.91 10.68 -14.26
C GLU A 85 -9.80 9.46 -14.50
N LEU A 86 -9.90 8.53 -13.54
CA LEU A 86 -10.64 7.28 -13.73
C LEU A 86 -11.85 7.11 -12.80
N ASP A 87 -12.10 8.02 -11.85
CA ASP A 87 -13.21 7.89 -10.89
C ASP A 87 -14.59 8.03 -11.53
N ASP A 88 -14.64 8.71 -12.68
CA ASP A 88 -15.81 8.84 -13.54
C ASP A 88 -16.07 7.59 -14.42
N LEU A 89 -15.12 6.64 -14.50
CA LEU A 89 -15.22 5.45 -15.36
C LEU A 89 -15.79 4.24 -14.61
N GLU A 90 -16.45 3.35 -15.34
CA GLU A 90 -16.75 2.01 -14.82
C GLU A 90 -15.44 1.20 -14.68
N ALA A 91 -15.45 0.15 -13.84
CA ALA A 91 -14.23 -0.55 -13.45
C ALA A 91 -13.50 -1.22 -14.64
N ASP A 92 -14.26 -1.77 -15.57
CA ASP A 92 -13.76 -2.36 -16.82
C ASP A 92 -13.20 -1.28 -17.76
N GLU A 93 -13.90 -0.16 -17.93
CA GLU A 93 -13.43 0.99 -18.70
C GLU A 93 -12.11 1.57 -18.14
N ALA A 94 -12.01 1.70 -16.81
CA ALA A 94 -10.78 2.14 -16.14
C ALA A 94 -9.62 1.16 -16.37
N ILE A 95 -9.87 -0.15 -16.32
CA ILE A 95 -8.87 -1.19 -16.61
C ILE A 95 -8.38 -1.08 -18.06
N GLU A 96 -9.29 -0.90 -19.01
CA GLU A 96 -8.95 -0.74 -20.43
C GLU A 96 -8.11 0.52 -20.64
N GLU A 97 -8.53 1.67 -20.10
CA GLU A 97 -7.81 2.95 -20.22
C GLU A 97 -6.38 2.85 -19.68
N ILE A 98 -6.19 2.24 -18.50
CA ILE A 98 -4.86 2.00 -17.92
C ILE A 98 -3.99 1.14 -18.86
N ARG A 99 -4.56 0.07 -19.43
CA ARG A 99 -3.86 -0.83 -20.36
C ARG A 99 -3.49 -0.12 -21.66
N GLU A 100 -4.39 0.70 -22.23
CA GLU A 100 -4.14 1.46 -23.45
C GLU A 100 -3.00 2.47 -23.30
N ARG A 101 -2.89 3.09 -22.12
CA ARG A 101 -1.79 3.99 -21.75
C ARG A 101 -0.46 3.27 -21.48
N GLY A 102 -0.46 1.94 -21.43
CA GLY A 102 0.71 1.12 -21.10
C GLY A 102 1.16 1.29 -19.64
N LEU A 103 0.26 1.69 -18.75
CA LEU A 103 0.53 1.84 -17.33
C LEU A 103 0.50 0.47 -16.61
N ASP A 104 1.19 0.39 -15.48
CA ASP A 104 1.14 -0.80 -14.62
C ASP A 104 -0.19 -0.84 -13.88
N LEU A 105 -1.08 -1.72 -14.33
CA LEU A 105 -2.42 -1.91 -13.76
C LEU A 105 -2.39 -2.26 -12.26
N PHE A 106 -1.40 -3.03 -11.82
CA PHE A 106 -1.30 -3.37 -10.41
C PHE A 106 -0.91 -2.15 -9.60
N ARG A 107 0.07 -1.37 -10.07
CA ARG A 107 0.47 -0.11 -9.42
C ARG A 107 -0.71 0.85 -9.33
N ALA A 108 -1.46 1.04 -10.41
CA ALA A 108 -2.62 1.93 -10.42
C ALA A 108 -3.66 1.52 -9.36
N ARG A 109 -4.05 0.24 -9.33
CA ARG A 109 -4.98 -0.29 -8.33
C ARG A 109 -4.45 -0.18 -6.89
N PHE A 110 -3.16 -0.43 -6.69
CA PHE A 110 -2.53 -0.25 -5.38
C PHE A 110 -2.58 1.23 -4.97
N LEU A 111 -2.14 2.15 -5.83
CA LEU A 111 -2.12 3.58 -5.52
C LEU A 111 -3.51 4.12 -5.21
N TRP A 112 -4.53 3.68 -5.95
CA TRP A 112 -5.93 4.02 -5.67
C TRP A 112 -6.35 3.67 -4.25
N GLY A 113 -6.26 2.38 -3.89
CA GLY A 113 -6.67 1.91 -2.56
C GLY A 113 -5.80 2.48 -1.45
N TRP A 114 -4.52 2.72 -1.73
CA TRP A 114 -3.61 3.35 -0.79
C TRP A 114 -3.96 4.82 -0.56
N PHE A 115 -4.31 5.57 -1.60
CA PHE A 115 -4.66 6.99 -1.52
C PHE A 115 -6.03 7.22 -0.86
N ASP A 116 -7.05 6.46 -1.26
CA ASP A 116 -8.42 6.53 -0.70
C ASP A 116 -8.53 5.96 0.72
N GLY A 117 -7.46 5.36 1.24
CA GLY A 117 -7.39 4.83 2.60
C GLY A 117 -8.02 3.45 2.76
N GLU A 118 -8.29 2.75 1.65
CA GLU A 118 -8.76 1.35 1.64
C GLU A 118 -7.81 0.44 2.44
N TYR A 119 -6.49 0.69 2.35
CA TYR A 119 -5.46 -0.11 3.03
C TYR A 119 -5.03 0.46 4.38
N ASP A 120 -5.73 1.45 4.93
CA ASP A 120 -5.31 2.09 6.18
C ASP A 120 -5.51 1.20 7.41
N ASP A 121 -6.49 0.30 7.35
CA ASP A 121 -6.74 -0.76 8.34
C ASP A 121 -6.83 -2.09 7.60
N LEU A 122 -5.74 -2.85 7.60
CA LEU A 122 -5.64 -4.13 6.90
C LEU A 122 -6.49 -5.24 7.53
N VAL A 123 -6.89 -5.10 8.80
CA VAL A 123 -7.83 -6.04 9.42
C VAL A 123 -9.23 -5.76 8.89
N LEU A 124 -9.63 -4.49 8.86
CA LEU A 124 -10.91 -4.08 8.30
C LEU A 124 -11.00 -4.37 6.80
N TYR A 125 -9.90 -4.20 6.05
CA TYR A 125 -9.80 -4.57 4.65
C TYR A 125 -10.17 -6.05 4.43
N GLN A 126 -9.56 -6.96 5.20
CA GLN A 126 -9.88 -8.39 5.16
C GLN A 126 -11.34 -8.68 5.54
N GLU A 127 -11.84 -8.01 6.58
CA GLU A 127 -13.21 -8.21 7.06
C GLU A 127 -14.25 -7.79 6.01
N ARG A 128 -14.06 -6.63 5.36
CA ARG A 128 -14.93 -6.12 4.29
C ARG A 128 -14.97 -7.04 3.06
N ARG A 129 -13.85 -7.71 2.77
CA ARG A 129 -13.71 -8.62 1.63
C ARG A 129 -14.04 -10.07 1.95
N GLY A 130 -14.46 -10.37 3.18
CA GLY A 130 -14.80 -11.73 3.59
C GLY A 130 -13.60 -12.69 3.62
N VAL A 131 -12.36 -12.18 3.67
CA VAL A 131 -11.15 -13.00 3.76
C VAL A 131 -11.16 -13.78 5.08
N ARG A 132 -10.87 -15.09 5.02
CA ARG A 132 -10.87 -16.00 6.18
C ARG A 132 -9.70 -16.99 6.10
N PRO A 133 -8.96 -17.23 7.21
CA PRO A 133 -9.05 -16.52 8.49
C PRO A 133 -8.59 -15.06 8.39
N VAL A 134 -9.05 -14.19 9.29
CA VAL A 134 -8.56 -12.80 9.37
C VAL A 134 -7.23 -12.80 10.11
N GLU A 135 -6.15 -12.41 9.42
CA GLU A 135 -4.85 -12.19 10.03
C GLU A 135 -4.88 -10.87 10.81
N ARG A 136 -4.74 -10.97 12.14
CA ARG A 136 -4.77 -9.83 13.06
C ARG A 136 -3.39 -9.17 13.18
N MET A 137 -2.33 -9.93 12.94
CA MET A 137 -0.96 -9.43 12.85
C MET A 137 -0.75 -8.80 11.47
N TRP A 138 -1.31 -7.61 11.29
CA TRP A 138 -1.40 -6.92 9.99
C TRP A 138 -0.06 -6.79 9.26
N ALA A 139 1.06 -6.69 9.98
CA ALA A 139 2.38 -6.59 9.36
C ALA A 139 2.72 -7.87 8.59
N PHE A 140 2.39 -9.04 9.14
CA PHE A 140 2.55 -10.32 8.45
C PHE A 140 1.63 -10.44 7.23
N TYR A 141 0.42 -9.87 7.31
CA TYR A 141 -0.51 -9.82 6.19
C TYR A 141 0.03 -8.94 5.05
N LEU A 142 0.54 -7.74 5.38
CA LEU A 142 1.11 -6.79 4.42
C LEU A 142 2.34 -7.35 3.70
N THR A 143 3.26 -7.98 4.43
CA THR A 143 4.50 -8.53 3.86
C THR A 143 4.32 -9.91 3.25
N GLY A 144 3.27 -10.63 3.64
CA GLY A 144 2.92 -11.95 3.14
C GLY A 144 2.29 -11.89 1.75
N ASP A 145 2.02 -13.06 1.16
CA ASP A 145 1.44 -13.16 -0.18
C ASP A 145 -0.06 -12.81 -0.24
N ASP A 146 -0.79 -13.00 0.86
CA ASP A 146 -2.25 -13.00 0.84
C ASP A 146 -2.81 -11.63 0.46
N PHE A 147 -2.28 -10.54 1.03
CA PHE A 147 -2.67 -9.18 0.65
C PHE A 147 -2.51 -8.92 -0.87
N TRP A 148 -1.36 -9.29 -1.43
CA TRP A 148 -1.08 -9.08 -2.86
C TRP A 148 -1.93 -9.96 -3.77
N ARG A 149 -2.26 -11.18 -3.33
CA ARG A 149 -3.16 -12.08 -4.07
C ARG A 149 -4.57 -11.53 -4.12
N GLU A 150 -5.07 -10.91 -3.04
CA GLU A 150 -6.40 -10.29 -3.07
C GLU A 150 -6.47 -9.14 -4.08
N ILE A 151 -5.47 -8.25 -4.10
CA ILE A 151 -5.40 -7.20 -5.14
C ILE A 151 -5.29 -7.82 -6.54
N ALA A 152 -4.47 -8.86 -6.72
CA ALA A 152 -4.33 -9.51 -8.03
C ALA A 152 -5.65 -10.12 -8.52
N LYS A 153 -6.43 -10.77 -7.65
CA LYS A 153 -7.72 -11.37 -8.01
C LYS A 153 -8.71 -10.34 -8.52
N GLU A 154 -8.73 -9.14 -7.95
CA GLU A 154 -9.59 -8.05 -8.43
C GLU A 154 -9.26 -7.66 -9.88
N LEU A 155 -7.99 -7.71 -10.24
CA LEU A 155 -7.52 -7.36 -11.58
C LEU A 155 -7.71 -8.49 -12.60
N GLU A 156 -7.80 -9.73 -12.12
CA GLU A 156 -8.09 -10.93 -12.93
C GLU A 156 -9.59 -11.15 -13.12
N GLY A 157 -10.43 -10.69 -12.17
CA GLY A 157 -11.88 -10.87 -12.14
C GLY A 157 -12.72 -9.98 -13.06
N GLY A 158 -12.14 -9.49 -14.17
CA GLY A 158 -12.87 -8.79 -15.22
C GLY A 158 -13.74 -9.69 -16.10
N ASP A 159 -13.86 -10.98 -15.78
CA ASP A 159 -14.76 -11.93 -16.45
C ASP A 159 -15.64 -12.62 -15.38
N GLY A 160 -16.95 -12.35 -15.40
CA GLY A 160 -17.93 -13.26 -14.79
C GLY A 160 -19.14 -12.65 -14.07
N ASP A 161 -19.92 -11.79 -14.73
CA ASP A 161 -21.38 -11.90 -14.64
C ASP A 161 -21.88 -12.64 -15.90
N ASP A 162 -21.53 -13.93 -15.99
CA ASP A 162 -22.40 -14.91 -16.64
C ASP A 162 -23.49 -15.26 -15.61
N ASP A 163 -24.45 -14.34 -15.42
CA ASP A 163 -25.77 -14.72 -14.91
C ASP A 163 -26.54 -15.35 -16.08
N ASP A 164 -26.32 -16.65 -16.26
CA ASP A 164 -27.30 -17.55 -16.87
C ASP A 164 -28.53 -17.59 -15.93
N ASP A 165 -29.64 -16.95 -16.34
CA ASP A 165 -31.02 -17.39 -16.05
C ASP A 165 -32.02 -16.90 -17.11
#